data_AF-L9XYC9-F1
#
_entry.id   AF-L9XYC9-F1
#
_cell.length_a   1.000
_cell.length_b   1.000
_cell.length_c   1.000
_cell.angle_alpha   90.00
_cell.angle_beta   90.00
_cell.angle_gamma   90.00
#
_symmetry.space_group_name_H-M   'P 1'
#
loop_
_entity.id
_entity.type
_entity.pdbx_description
1 polymer ?
#
loop_
_entity_poly.entity_id
_entity_poly.type
_entity_poly.pdbx_seq_one_letter_code
_entity_poly.pdbx_strand_id
1 'polypeptide(L)'
;MRLELRVCQHCLDGDHGNEKRTALLNDMVDCAEQIREYKEVIDLDEVHIRKVRDDEPGKPAALPVVSATIQKDQVVLNDTQLVAEGKDGNMLVYTSPDDVLTVLAGNLDEISKAVTADVTVDLSAIGAEIVSEADLGANREQ
;
A
#
# COMPACT_ATOMS: atom_id res chain seq x y z
N MET A 1 7.68 9.86 10.51
CA MET A 1 6.41 9.45 9.87
C MET A 1 6.43 7.93 9.69
N ARG A 2 5.27 7.26 9.66
CA ARG A 2 5.24 5.78 9.53
C ARG A 2 4.21 5.33 8.51
N LEU A 3 4.48 4.21 7.85
CA LEU A 3 3.54 3.52 6.96
C LEU A 3 3.27 2.09 7.46
N GLU A 4 2.03 1.65 7.41
CA GLU A 4 1.65 0.24 7.58
C GLU A 4 0.71 -0.20 6.46
N LEU A 5 1.21 -1.05 5.56
CA LEU A 5 0.43 -1.75 4.54
C LEU A 5 -0.07 -3.08 5.13
N ARG A 6 -1.38 -3.30 5.08
CA ARG A 6 -2.03 -4.57 5.39
C ARG A 6 -2.59 -5.17 4.11
N VAL A 7 -2.32 -6.45 3.89
CA VAL A 7 -2.87 -7.23 2.75
C VAL A 7 -3.27 -8.63 3.18
N CYS A 8 -4.30 -9.21 2.55
CA CYS A 8 -4.69 -10.61 2.77
C CYS A 8 -3.63 -11.55 2.17
N GLN A 9 -3.07 -12.46 2.98
CA GLN A 9 -2.12 -13.47 2.55
C GLN A 9 -2.73 -14.40 1.48
N HIS A 10 -3.96 -14.87 1.68
CA HIS A 10 -4.64 -15.74 0.71
C HIS A 10 -4.93 -15.05 -0.63
N CYS A 11 -5.26 -13.75 -0.63
CA CYS A 11 -5.38 -13.00 -1.87
C CYS A 11 -4.01 -12.81 -2.56
N LEU A 12 -2.94 -12.60 -1.78
CA LEU A 12 -1.58 -12.46 -2.30
C LEU A 12 -1.06 -13.77 -2.91
N ASP A 13 -1.40 -14.91 -2.30
CA ASP A 13 -1.04 -16.25 -2.77
C ASP A 13 -1.92 -16.75 -3.95
N GLY A 14 -3.04 -16.06 -4.22
CA GLY A 14 -3.98 -16.43 -5.27
C GLY A 14 -5.05 -17.46 -4.85
N ASP A 15 -5.07 -17.88 -3.58
CA ASP A 15 -5.98 -18.90 -3.04
C ASP A 15 -7.47 -18.52 -3.20
N HIS A 16 -7.77 -17.22 -3.22
CA HIS A 16 -9.14 -16.71 -3.42
C HIS A 16 -9.57 -16.63 -4.91
N GLY A 17 -8.70 -17.02 -5.85
CA GLY A 17 -9.04 -17.19 -7.27
C GLY A 17 -9.33 -15.88 -8.02
N ASN A 18 -8.79 -14.74 -7.56
CA ASN A 18 -8.96 -13.44 -8.22
C ASN A 18 -7.60 -12.90 -8.66
N GLU A 19 -7.19 -13.27 -9.88
CA GLU A 19 -5.89 -12.91 -10.46
C GLU A 19 -5.65 -11.40 -10.51
N LYS A 20 -6.68 -10.60 -10.83
CA LYS A 20 -6.57 -9.14 -10.84
C LYS A 20 -6.23 -8.59 -9.45
N ARG A 21 -6.93 -9.09 -8.43
CA ARG A 21 -6.68 -8.69 -7.05
C ARG A 21 -5.30 -9.16 -6.59
N THR A 22 -4.92 -10.39 -6.92
CA THR A 22 -3.59 -10.94 -6.62
C THR A 22 -2.49 -10.08 -7.22
N ALA A 23 -2.60 -9.69 -8.50
CA ALA A 23 -1.64 -8.81 -9.16
C ALA A 23 -1.50 -7.47 -8.43
N LEU A 24 -2.63 -6.80 -8.13
CA LEU A 24 -2.63 -5.53 -7.41
C LEU A 24 -2.02 -5.63 -6.01
N LEU A 25 -2.27 -6.70 -5.27
CA LEU A 25 -1.66 -6.87 -3.95
C LEU A 25 -0.16 -7.13 -4.02
N ASN A 26 0.32 -7.84 -5.05
CA ASN A 26 1.76 -7.99 -5.28
C ASN A 26 2.39 -6.64 -5.63
N ASP A 27 1.78 -5.87 -6.54
CA ASP A 27 2.23 -4.51 -6.88
C ASP A 27 2.37 -3.62 -5.62
N MET A 28 1.36 -3.64 -4.73
CA MET A 28 1.42 -2.88 -3.46
C MET A 28 2.53 -3.35 -2.54
N VAL A 29 2.72 -4.66 -2.40
CA VAL A 29 3.77 -5.22 -1.55
C VAL A 29 5.14 -4.84 -2.10
N ASP A 30 5.36 -4.98 -3.40
CA ASP A 30 6.61 -4.66 -4.06
C ASP A 30 6.93 -3.17 -3.93
N CYS A 31 5.93 -2.29 -4.11
CA CYS A 31 6.11 -0.86 -3.86
C CYS A 31 6.45 -0.57 -2.39
N ALA A 32 5.76 -1.19 -1.43
CA ALA A 32 6.02 -0.96 -0.02
C ALA A 32 7.39 -1.50 0.42
N GLU A 33 7.85 -2.62 -0.15
CA GLU A 33 9.19 -3.17 0.11
C GLU A 33 10.27 -2.24 -0.43
N GLN A 34 10.06 -1.69 -1.63
CA GLN A 34 10.95 -0.70 -2.21
C GLN A 34 10.99 0.59 -1.37
N ILE A 35 9.85 1.13 -0.96
CA ILE A 35 9.80 2.30 -0.07
C ILE A 35 10.54 2.01 1.25
N ARG A 36 10.41 0.81 1.80
CA ARG A 36 11.09 0.41 3.03
C ARG A 36 12.62 0.46 2.90
N GLU A 37 13.19 0.11 1.75
CA GLU A 37 14.63 0.24 1.53
C GLU A 37 15.10 1.70 1.54
N TYR A 38 14.26 2.61 1.04
CA TYR A 38 14.59 4.02 0.87
C TYR A 38 13.87 4.93 1.88
N LYS A 39 13.35 4.39 2.98
CA LYS A 39 12.49 5.11 3.94
C LYS A 39 13.11 6.42 4.46
N GLU A 40 14.43 6.45 4.62
CA GLU A 40 15.18 7.62 5.10
C GLU A 40 15.16 8.78 4.10
N VAL A 41 14.95 8.51 2.80
CA VAL A 41 14.90 9.54 1.74
C VAL A 41 13.69 10.46 1.91
N ILE A 42 12.59 9.93 2.44
CA ILE A 42 11.32 10.64 2.62
C ILE A 42 10.93 10.77 4.11
N ASP A 43 11.91 10.76 5.01
CA ASP A 43 11.73 10.91 6.47
C ASP A 43 10.71 9.92 7.09
N LEU A 44 10.64 8.69 6.57
CA LEU A 44 9.85 7.62 7.16
C LEU A 44 10.68 6.88 8.23
N ASP A 45 10.20 6.90 9.47
CA ASP A 45 10.79 6.18 10.58
C ASP A 45 10.68 4.66 10.33
N GLU A 46 9.50 4.21 9.89
CA GLU A 46 9.20 2.79 9.69
C GLU A 46 8.18 2.56 8.56
N VAL A 47 8.36 1.44 7.85
CA VAL A 47 7.43 0.91 6.86
C VAL A 47 7.16 -0.55 7.20
N HIS A 48 5.92 -0.83 7.60
CA HIS A 48 5.45 -2.16 7.99
C HIS A 48 4.59 -2.76 6.88
N ILE A 49 4.83 -4.03 6.58
CA ILE A 49 4.05 -4.78 5.58
C ILE A 49 3.52 -6.00 6.30
N ARG A 50 2.20 -6.05 6.46
CA ARG A 50 1.51 -7.10 7.19
C ARG A 50 0.64 -7.92 6.26
N LYS A 51 1.02 -9.17 6.10
CA LYS A 51 0.24 -10.17 5.38
C LYS A 51 -0.65 -10.89 6.40
N VAL A 52 -1.95 -10.65 6.36
CA VAL A 52 -2.91 -11.20 7.34
C VAL A 52 -3.54 -12.48 6.82
N ARG A 53 -3.71 -13.44 7.72
CA ARG A 53 -4.42 -14.68 7.48
C ARG A 53 -5.77 -14.67 8.20
N ASP A 54 -6.71 -15.47 7.73
CA ASP A 54 -8.05 -15.56 8.32
C ASP A 54 -8.01 -16.15 9.74
N ASP A 55 -6.97 -16.93 10.06
CA ASP A 55 -6.76 -17.58 11.35
C ASP A 55 -5.96 -16.74 12.36
N GLU A 56 -5.50 -15.54 11.97
CA GLU A 56 -4.74 -14.65 12.84
C GLU A 56 -5.60 -13.52 13.43
N PRO A 57 -5.39 -13.15 14.71
CA PRO A 57 -5.97 -11.94 15.23
C PRO A 57 -5.43 -10.77 14.42
N GLY A 58 -6.31 -10.11 13.67
CA GLY A 58 -6.01 -8.99 12.77
C GLY A 58 -5.47 -7.73 13.45
N LYS A 59 -4.79 -7.82 14.60
CA LYS A 59 -4.18 -6.72 15.35
C LYS A 59 -2.98 -6.12 14.60
N PRO A 60 -2.91 -4.80 14.44
CA PRO A 60 -1.78 -4.15 13.75
C PRO A 60 -0.44 -4.42 14.40
N ALA A 61 0.64 -4.31 13.61
CA ALA A 61 1.99 -4.54 14.09
C ALA A 61 2.62 -3.26 14.67
N ALA A 62 2.32 -2.09 14.09
CA ALA A 62 2.96 -0.82 14.47
C ALA A 62 1.95 0.31 14.68
N LEU A 63 1.03 0.50 13.75
CA LEU A 63 0.03 1.55 13.76
C LEU A 63 -1.31 0.97 14.20
N PRO A 64 -1.86 1.31 15.39
CA PRO A 64 -3.02 0.63 15.99
C PRO A 64 -4.36 1.02 15.33
N VAL A 65 -4.43 0.97 14.00
CA VAL A 65 -5.59 1.34 13.19
C VAL A 65 -6.01 0.17 12.32
N VAL A 66 -7.29 -0.21 12.42
CA VAL A 66 -7.91 -1.21 11.55
C VAL A 66 -9.22 -0.64 11.04
N SER A 67 -9.41 -0.68 9.73
CA SER A 67 -10.66 -0.32 9.10
C SER A 67 -11.60 -1.51 9.02
N ALA A 68 -12.89 -1.24 9.14
CA ALA A 68 -13.94 -2.24 9.08
C ALA A 68 -15.13 -1.68 8.32
N THR A 69 -15.89 -2.57 7.70
CA THR A 69 -17.15 -2.24 7.03
C THR A 69 -18.26 -3.18 7.51
N ILE A 70 -19.51 -2.79 7.31
CA ILE A 70 -20.67 -3.64 7.62
C ILE A 70 -21.12 -4.33 6.33
N GLN A 71 -21.08 -5.67 6.32
CA GLN A 71 -21.58 -6.50 5.22
C GLN A 71 -22.58 -7.49 5.77
N LYS A 72 -23.81 -7.54 5.20
CA LYS A 72 -24.87 -8.47 5.62
C LYS A 72 -25.09 -8.46 7.15
N ASP A 73 -25.19 -7.26 7.72
CA ASP A 73 -25.35 -7.03 9.17
C ASP A 73 -24.21 -7.54 10.07
N GLN A 74 -23.04 -7.83 9.49
CA GLN A 74 -21.84 -8.25 10.21
C GLN A 74 -20.71 -7.25 10.02
N VAL A 75 -19.97 -6.97 11.09
CA VAL A 75 -18.72 -6.20 11.02
C VAL A 75 -17.64 -7.08 10.41
N VAL A 76 -17.10 -6.65 9.28
CA VAL A 76 -16.02 -7.31 8.55
C VAL A 76 -14.81 -6.39 8.55
N LEU A 77 -13.66 -6.91 8.99
CA LEU A 77 -12.40 -6.17 8.92
C LEU A 77 -11.94 -6.10 7.47
N ASN A 78 -11.46 -4.93 7.05
CA ASN A 78 -10.83 -4.81 5.74
C ASN A 78 -9.50 -5.57 5.75
N ASP A 79 -9.32 -6.39 4.72
CA ASP A 79 -8.18 -7.26 4.53
C ASP A 79 -7.06 -6.58 3.74
N THR A 80 -7.38 -5.48 3.05
CA THR A 80 -6.44 -4.55 2.41
C THR A 80 -6.62 -3.14 2.97
N GLN A 81 -5.54 -2.52 3.47
CA GLN A 81 -5.51 -1.09 3.80
C GLN A 81 -4.06 -0.57 3.85
N LEU A 82 -3.87 0.72 3.63
CA LEU A 82 -2.64 1.45 3.95
C LEU A 82 -2.94 2.48 5.02
N VAL A 83 -2.12 2.51 6.06
CA VAL A 83 -2.17 3.52 7.11
C VAL A 83 -0.91 4.36 7.04
N ALA A 84 -1.06 5.68 7.01
CA ALA A 84 0.04 6.62 7.06
C ALA A 84 -0.09 7.56 8.25
N GLU A 85 0.98 7.67 9.06
CA GLU A 85 1.08 8.62 10.16
C GLU A 85 1.91 9.84 9.74
N GLY A 86 1.27 11.01 9.76
CA GLY A 86 1.91 12.30 9.52
C GLY A 86 2.75 12.80 10.70
N LYS A 87 3.57 13.83 10.46
CA LYS A 87 4.43 14.44 11.51
C LYS A 87 3.63 15.08 12.66
N ASP A 88 2.36 15.40 12.44
CA ASP A 88 1.41 15.94 13.41
C ASP A 88 0.67 14.86 14.21
N GLY A 89 0.96 13.57 13.95
CA GLY A 89 0.31 12.43 14.58
C GLY A 89 -1.05 12.08 13.98
N ASN A 90 -1.47 12.75 12.90
CA ASN A 90 -2.70 12.38 12.19
C ASN A 90 -2.49 11.09 11.39
N MET A 91 -3.56 10.30 11.33
CA MET A 91 -3.59 9.01 10.65
C MET A 91 -4.46 9.10 9.41
N LEU A 92 -3.88 8.84 8.24
CA LEU A 92 -4.61 8.65 6.99
C LEU A 92 -4.81 7.15 6.76
N VAL A 93 -6.01 6.75 6.35
CA VAL A 93 -6.35 5.35 6.09
C VAL A 93 -6.94 5.24 4.70
N TYR A 94 -6.28 4.47 3.85
CA TYR A 94 -6.71 4.14 2.51
C TYR A 94 -7.18 2.69 2.49
N THR A 95 -8.42 2.44 2.07
CA THR A 95 -9.02 1.10 2.06
C THR A 95 -9.37 0.61 0.67
N SER A 96 -9.29 1.47 -0.35
CA SER A 96 -9.41 1.10 -1.75
C SER A 96 -8.05 0.59 -2.26
N PRO A 97 -7.99 -0.56 -2.95
CA PRO A 97 -6.79 -1.02 -3.63
C PRO A 97 -6.14 0.06 -4.50
N ASP A 98 -6.93 0.77 -5.30
CA ASP A 98 -6.44 1.77 -6.25
C ASP A 98 -5.76 2.92 -5.51
N ASP A 99 -6.43 3.51 -4.51
CA ASP A 99 -5.86 4.58 -3.67
C ASP A 99 -4.58 4.14 -2.96
N VAL A 100 -4.56 2.89 -2.44
CA VAL A 100 -3.38 2.34 -1.77
C VAL A 100 -2.20 2.28 -2.74
N LEU A 101 -2.40 1.72 -3.93
CA LEU A 101 -1.33 1.62 -4.93
C LEU A 101 -0.87 3.00 -5.40
N THR A 102 -1.81 3.91 -5.66
CA THR A 102 -1.54 5.29 -6.03
C THR A 102 -0.67 5.98 -4.98
N VAL A 103 -1.01 5.89 -3.70
CA VAL A 103 -0.20 6.49 -2.62
C VAL A 103 1.21 5.88 -2.57
N LEU A 104 1.33 4.56 -2.69
CA LEU A 104 2.65 3.89 -2.68
C LEU A 104 3.48 4.32 -3.90
N ALA A 105 2.90 4.37 -5.10
CA ALA A 105 3.56 4.84 -6.30
C ALA A 105 4.02 6.31 -6.18
N GLY A 106 3.20 7.19 -5.58
CA GLY A 106 3.58 8.57 -5.30
C GLY A 106 4.78 8.69 -4.34
N ASN A 107 4.86 7.82 -3.32
CA ASN A 107 6.03 7.79 -2.44
C ASN A 107 7.30 7.36 -3.20
N LEU A 108 7.20 6.38 -4.10
CA LEU A 108 8.34 5.98 -4.95
C LEU A 108 8.75 7.06 -5.94
N ASP A 109 7.80 7.81 -6.50
CA ASP A 109 8.10 8.95 -7.37
C ASP A 109 8.88 10.03 -6.61
N GLU A 110 8.49 10.37 -5.37
CA GLU A 110 9.24 11.29 -4.51
C GLU A 110 10.64 10.78 -4.18
N ILE A 111 10.79 9.49 -3.87
CA ILE A 111 12.10 8.86 -3.66
C ILE A 111 12.95 8.99 -4.94
N SER A 112 12.38 8.71 -6.11
CA SER A 112 13.09 8.74 -7.40
C SER A 112 13.64 10.12 -7.76
N LYS A 113 13.00 11.19 -7.27
CA LYS A 113 13.46 12.57 -7.44
C LYS A 113 14.68 12.89 -6.58
N ALA A 114 14.88 12.17 -5.48
CA ALA A 114 15.91 12.41 -4.48
C ALA A 114 17.13 11.47 -4.59
N VAL A 115 17.02 10.37 -5.35
CA VAL A 115 18.12 9.40 -5.53
C VAL A 115 18.51 9.22 -6.99
N THR A 116 19.75 8.81 -7.24
CA THR A 116 20.23 8.47 -8.59
C THR A 116 20.03 7.01 -8.95
N ALA A 117 19.73 6.15 -7.96
CA ALA A 117 19.44 4.74 -8.18
C ALA A 117 18.08 4.59 -8.85
N ASP A 118 17.92 3.55 -9.65
CA ASP A 118 16.61 3.17 -10.16
C ASP A 118 15.80 2.56 -9.01
N VAL A 119 14.66 3.18 -8.70
CA VAL A 119 13.73 2.76 -7.65
C VAL A 119 12.38 2.31 -8.20
N THR A 120 12.30 2.10 -9.51
CA THR A 120 11.08 1.64 -10.15
C THR A 120 10.73 0.21 -9.75
N VAL A 121 9.43 -0.06 -9.73
CA VAL A 121 8.85 -1.39 -9.50
C VAL A 121 8.14 -1.80 -10.77
N ASP A 122 8.31 -3.05 -11.19
CA ASP A 122 7.66 -3.60 -12.39
C ASP A 122 6.19 -3.92 -12.07
N LEU A 123 5.32 -2.94 -12.28
CA LEU A 123 3.89 -3.07 -11.99
C LEU A 123 3.21 -4.00 -13.00
N SER A 124 2.24 -4.77 -12.51
CA SER A 124 1.30 -5.46 -13.37
C SER A 124 0.55 -4.48 -14.31
N ALA A 125 -0.01 -4.99 -15.41
CA ALA A 125 -0.73 -4.14 -16.36
C ALA A 125 -1.87 -3.32 -15.72
N ILE A 126 -2.58 -3.91 -14.75
CA ILE A 126 -3.66 -3.22 -14.03
C ILE A 126 -3.11 -2.18 -13.05
N GLY A 127 -1.99 -2.46 -12.38
CA GLY A 127 -1.35 -1.50 -11.50
C GLY A 127 -0.80 -0.29 -12.27
N ALA A 128 -0.17 -0.55 -13.42
CA ALA A 128 0.33 0.49 -14.32
C ALA A 128 -0.81 1.38 -14.86
N GLU A 129 -1.96 0.80 -15.22
CA GLU A 129 -3.15 1.54 -15.63
C GLU A 129 -3.61 2.49 -14.53
N ILE A 130 -3.83 1.98 -13.30
CA ILE A 130 -4.24 2.78 -12.13
C ILE A 130 -3.27 3.95 -11.87
N VAL A 131 -1.97 3.67 -11.86
CA VAL A 131 -0.95 4.71 -11.59
C VAL A 131 -0.91 5.74 -12.71
N SER A 132 -1.10 5.33 -13.97
CA SER A 132 -1.12 6.26 -15.11
C SER A 132 -2.34 7.18 -15.15
N GLU A 133 -3.49 6.70 -14.65
CA GLU A 133 -4.71 7.49 -14.54
C GLU A 133 -4.70 8.40 -13.31
N ALA A 134 -3.89 8.07 -12.31
CA ALA A 134 -3.71 8.89 -11.13
C ALA A 134 -2.91 10.15 -11.46
N ASP A 135 -3.57 11.31 -11.47
CA ASP A 135 -2.94 12.63 -11.67
C ASP A 135 -2.17 13.08 -10.42
N LEU A 136 -1.14 12.32 -10.05
CA LEU A 136 -0.26 12.61 -8.91
C LEU A 136 0.80 13.69 -9.24
N GLY A 137 0.66 14.41 -10.35
CA GLY A 137 1.64 15.41 -10.79
C GLY A 137 2.94 14.82 -11.37
N ALA A 138 2.95 13.51 -11.70
CA ALA A 138 4.07 12.83 -12.36
C ALA A 138 4.09 13.01 -13.89
N ASN A 139 3.16 13.79 -14.45
CA ASN A 139 3.28 14.24 -15.83
C ASN A 139 4.46 15.22 -15.94
N ARG A 140 5.61 14.72 -16.40
CA ARG A 140 6.81 15.51 -16.71
C ARG A 140 6.61 16.54 -17.85
N GLU A 141 5.39 16.65 -18.39
CA GLU A 141 5.05 17.47 -19.56
C GLU A 141 3.96 18.54 -19.28
N GLN A 142 3.95 19.16 -18.10
CA GLN A 142 3.28 20.46 -17.89
C GLN A 142 4.21 21.51 -17.29
#